data_AF-A0A2E6S597-F1
#
_entry.id   AF-A0A2E6S597-F1
#
_cell.length_a   1.000
_cell.length_b   1.000
_cell.length_c   1.000
_cell.angle_alpha   90.00
_cell.angle_beta   90.00
_cell.angle_gamma   90.00
#
_symmetry.space_group_name_H-M   'P 1'
#
loop_
_entity.id
_entity.type
_entity.pdbx_description
1 polymer ?
#
loop_
_entity_poly.entity_id
_entity_poly.type
_entity_poly.pdbx_seq_one_letter_code
_entity_poly.pdbx_strand_id
1 'polypeptide(L)'
;MIGDAAFPVHSRPGVRTIVIDDEIPEVLAEVLEELERVQNVSPRIYLTRELGEIPNDRAPGIERHRQILERALRGYPAREMEFRSLSLLLEDSANKFTVLVFKTRTALPYAGVFIELDSAYWDNESERELRERLEKKRRLEST
;
A
#
# COMPACT_ATOMS: atom_id res chain seq x y z
N MET A 1 -1.71 -4.79 -2.80
CA MET A 1 -0.25 -4.76 -3.05
C MET A 1 -0.01 -4.90 -4.54
N ILE A 2 0.94 -4.15 -5.07
CA ILE A 2 1.46 -4.30 -6.43
C ILE A 2 2.89 -4.85 -6.27
N GLY A 3 3.08 -6.12 -6.61
CA GLY A 3 4.32 -6.84 -6.37
C GLY A 3 5.15 -7.05 -7.63
N ASP A 4 6.46 -7.15 -7.46
CA ASP A 4 7.40 -7.56 -8.52
C ASP A 4 7.18 -9.02 -8.96
N ALA A 5 7.87 -9.42 -10.02
CA ALA A 5 7.78 -10.75 -10.62
C ALA A 5 8.22 -11.88 -9.68
N ALA A 6 9.10 -11.61 -8.71
CA ALA A 6 9.58 -12.57 -7.73
C ALA A 6 8.66 -12.69 -6.51
N PHE A 7 7.68 -11.78 -6.35
CA PHE A 7 6.77 -11.82 -5.22
C PHE A 7 6.03 -13.19 -5.14
N PRO A 8 6.05 -13.87 -3.99
CA PRO A 8 5.47 -15.19 -3.85
C PRO A 8 3.94 -15.12 -3.93
N VAL A 9 3.35 -15.96 -4.78
CA VAL A 9 1.91 -16.15 -4.83
C VAL A 9 1.51 -16.92 -3.57
N HIS A 10 0.91 -16.23 -2.60
CA HIS A 10 0.48 -16.86 -1.36
C HIS A 10 -0.78 -17.69 -1.60
N SER A 11 -0.76 -18.98 -1.28
CA SER A 11 -1.90 -19.90 -1.43
C SER A 11 -2.92 -19.80 -0.27
N ARG A 12 -2.92 -18.70 0.49
CA ARG A 12 -3.81 -18.51 1.65
C ARG A 12 -5.19 -18.05 1.17
N PRO A 13 -6.31 -18.51 1.79
CA PRO A 13 -7.67 -18.15 1.37
C PRO A 13 -7.95 -16.64 1.33
N GLY A 14 -7.28 -15.86 2.19
CA GLY A 14 -7.42 -14.41 2.26
C GLY A 14 -6.64 -13.63 1.20
N VAL A 15 -5.80 -14.28 0.37
CA VAL A 15 -5.02 -13.60 -0.65
C VAL A 15 -5.54 -13.95 -2.04
N ARG A 16 -5.91 -12.92 -2.81
CA ARG A 16 -6.24 -13.05 -4.23
C ARG A 16 -5.10 -12.46 -5.04
N THR A 17 -4.57 -13.21 -5.98
CA THR A 17 -3.51 -12.74 -6.87
C THR A 17 -4.05 -12.60 -8.29
N ILE A 18 -3.83 -11.44 -8.90
CA ILE A 18 -4.07 -11.17 -10.32
C ILE A 18 -2.70 -10.95 -10.95
N VAL A 19 -2.40 -11.70 -12.00
CA VAL A 19 -1.17 -11.50 -12.78
C VAL A 19 -1.47 -10.47 -13.85
N ILE A 20 -0.67 -9.41 -13.91
CA ILE A 20 -0.77 -8.34 -14.88
C ILE A 20 0.53 -8.30 -15.66
N ASP A 21 0.42 -8.27 -16.98
CA ASP A 21 1.56 -8.12 -17.88
C ASP A 21 1.87 -6.63 -18.06
N ASP A 22 2.15 -5.90 -16.97
CA ASP A 22 2.56 -4.48 -16.97
C ASP A 22 3.57 -4.26 -15.85
N GLU A 23 4.26 -3.11 -15.88
CA GLU A 23 5.20 -2.72 -14.81
C GLU A 23 4.47 -2.02 -13.65
N ILE A 24 5.11 -2.02 -12.48
CA ILE A 24 4.54 -1.48 -11.24
C ILE A 24 4.06 -0.03 -11.36
N PRO A 25 4.80 0.91 -11.98
CA PRO A 25 4.35 2.30 -12.06
C PRO A 25 3.06 2.47 -12.87
N GLU A 26 2.88 1.72 -13.95
CA GLU A 26 1.68 1.71 -14.79
C GLU A 26 0.48 1.19 -14.00
N VAL A 27 0.63 0.02 -13.36
CA VAL A 27 -0.42 -0.56 -12.51
C VAL A 27 -0.76 0.36 -11.34
N LEU A 28 0.23 1.03 -10.74
CA LEU A 28 -0.01 1.99 -9.66
C LEU A 28 -0.84 3.18 -10.14
N ALA A 29 -0.50 3.75 -11.29
CA ALA A 29 -1.23 4.90 -11.84
C ALA A 29 -2.70 4.54 -12.11
N GLU A 30 -2.98 3.38 -12.70
CA GLU A 30 -4.34 2.89 -12.95
C GLU A 30 -5.10 2.62 -11.64
N VAL A 31 -4.46 1.97 -10.67
CA VAL A 31 -5.08 1.72 -9.35
C VAL A 31 -5.45 3.03 -8.68
N LEU A 32 -4.59 4.04 -8.70
CA LEU A 32 -4.88 5.35 -8.10
C LEU A 32 -6.00 6.07 -8.84
N GLU A 33 -6.03 6.03 -10.17
CA GLU A 33 -7.14 6.59 -10.97
C GLU A 33 -8.48 5.93 -10.63
N GLU A 34 -8.49 4.61 -10.46
CA GLU A 34 -9.70 3.89 -10.05
C GLU A 34 -10.14 4.25 -8.63
N LEU A 35 -9.21 4.40 -7.68
CA LEU A 35 -9.52 4.82 -6.31
C LEU A 35 -10.06 6.26 -6.25
N GLU A 36 -9.51 7.18 -7.07
CA GLU A 36 -10.04 8.53 -7.24
C GLU A 36 -11.50 8.52 -7.73
N ARG A 37 -11.87 7.56 -8.57
CA ARG A 37 -13.22 7.44 -9.15
C ARG A 37 -14.27 6.96 -8.14
N VAL A 38 -13.95 6.02 -7.25
CA VAL A 38 -14.91 5.49 -6.26
C VAL A 38 -15.12 6.40 -5.04
N GLN A 39 -14.19 7.32 -4.74
CA GLN A 39 -14.27 8.39 -3.73
C GLN A 39 -14.61 7.99 -2.27
N ASN A 40 -14.86 6.72 -1.98
CA ASN A 40 -15.22 6.22 -0.66
C ASN A 40 -14.00 5.79 0.18
N VAL A 41 -12.85 5.59 -0.47
CA VAL A 41 -11.61 5.14 0.15
C VAL A 41 -10.45 6.08 -0.16
N SER A 42 -9.54 6.22 0.79
CA SER A 42 -8.31 6.99 0.65
C SER A 42 -7.11 6.05 0.73
N PRO A 43 -6.22 6.02 -0.28
CA PRO A 43 -5.07 5.13 -0.26
C PRO A 43 -3.99 5.64 0.71
N ARG A 44 -3.55 4.77 1.61
CA ARG A 44 -2.31 4.92 2.36
C ARG A 44 -1.24 4.09 1.68
N ILE A 45 -0.32 4.78 1.02
CA ILE A 45 0.70 4.17 0.17
C ILE A 45 1.98 3.99 0.97
N TYR A 46 2.57 2.80 0.85
CA TYR A 46 3.87 2.49 1.42
C TYR A 46 4.83 1.95 0.35
N LEU A 47 6.04 2.49 0.35
CA LEU A 47 7.17 2.01 -0.42
C LEU A 47 8.14 1.30 0.53
N THR A 48 8.88 0.33 0.02
CA THR A 48 9.95 -0.28 0.80
C THR A 48 11.12 0.69 0.92
N ARG A 49 11.69 0.85 2.12
CA ARG A 49 12.88 1.69 2.35
C ARG A 49 14.08 1.20 1.54
N GLU A 50 14.22 -0.13 1.44
CA GLU A 50 15.32 -0.79 0.73
C GLU A 50 15.39 -0.40 -0.75
N LEU A 51 14.25 -0.07 -1.36
CA LEU A 51 14.21 0.41 -2.74
C LEU A 51 15.11 1.63 -2.93
N GLY A 52 15.19 2.56 -1.97
CA GLY A 52 16.02 3.77 -2.06
C GLY A 52 17.51 3.52 -1.92
N GLU A 53 17.90 2.45 -1.23
CA GLU A 53 19.29 2.17 -0.82
C GLU A 53 20.09 1.38 -1.88
N ILE A 54 19.43 0.79 -2.87
CA ILE A 54 20.10 -0.10 -3.83
C ILE A 54 20.75 0.69 -4.97
N PRO A 55 22.08 0.66 -5.14
CA PRO A 55 22.70 1.37 -6.24
C PRO A 55 22.39 0.72 -7.60
N ASN A 56 22.40 1.53 -8.67
CA ASN A 56 22.01 1.07 -10.01
C ASN A 56 22.98 0.04 -10.62
N ASP A 57 24.23 -0.02 -10.17
CA ASP A 57 25.19 -1.05 -10.58
C ASP A 57 24.82 -2.46 -10.06
N ARG A 58 24.11 -2.54 -8.92
CA ARG A 58 23.59 -3.79 -8.34
C ARG A 58 22.24 -4.20 -8.91
N ALA A 59 21.44 -3.24 -9.35
CA ALA A 59 20.16 -3.46 -10.01
C ALA A 59 19.99 -2.47 -11.18
N PRO A 60 20.46 -2.81 -12.39
CA PRO A 60 20.38 -1.92 -13.54
C PRO A 60 18.93 -1.49 -13.85
N GLY A 61 18.71 -0.18 -13.92
CA GLY A 61 17.40 0.42 -14.19
C GLY A 61 16.64 0.88 -12.95
N ILE A 62 17.12 0.57 -11.74
CA ILE A 62 16.42 0.90 -10.48
C ILE A 62 16.29 2.41 -10.23
N GLU A 63 17.30 3.20 -10.62
CA GLU A 63 17.23 4.67 -10.50
C GLU A 63 16.14 5.27 -11.40
N ARG A 64 16.08 4.80 -12.65
CA ARG A 64 15.03 5.20 -13.60
C ARG A 64 13.65 4.75 -13.07
N HIS A 65 13.57 3.54 -12.53
CA HIS A 65 12.33 3.03 -11.96
C HIS A 65 11.82 3.91 -10.81
N ARG A 66 12.68 4.32 -9.87
CA ARG A 66 12.28 5.26 -8.79
C ARG A 66 11.71 6.56 -9.34
N GLN A 67 12.34 7.13 -10.37
CA GLN A 67 11.87 8.38 -10.98
C GLN A 67 10.50 8.24 -11.65
N ILE A 68 10.24 7.09 -12.29
CA ILE A 68 8.94 6.81 -12.92
C ILE A 68 7.89 6.53 -11.84
N LEU A 69 8.25 5.76 -10.81
CA LEU A 69 7.39 5.45 -9.67
C LEU A 69 6.93 6.71 -8.93
N GLU A 70 7.84 7.66 -8.69
CA GLU A 70 7.51 8.95 -8.07
C GLU A 70 6.47 9.74 -8.87
N ARG A 71 6.55 9.70 -10.21
CA ARG A 71 5.55 10.34 -11.08
C ARG A 71 4.23 9.59 -11.05
N ALA A 72 4.26 8.26 -10.99
CA ALA A 72 3.07 7.41 -10.90
C ALA A 72 2.29 7.62 -9.59
N LEU A 73 2.93 8.08 -8.51
CA LEU A 73 2.26 8.47 -7.27
C LEU A 73 1.32 9.68 -7.44
N ARG A 74 1.43 10.48 -8.51
CA ARG A 74 0.53 11.61 -8.81
C ARG A 74 0.33 12.59 -7.62
N GLY A 75 1.35 12.73 -6.77
CA GLY A 75 1.31 13.61 -5.59
C GLY A 75 0.69 12.99 -4.34
N TYR A 76 0.25 11.73 -4.37
CA TYR A 76 -0.13 11.01 -3.17
C TYR A 76 1.10 10.83 -2.25
N PRO A 77 0.97 11.12 -0.93
CA PRO A 77 2.05 10.91 -0.01
C PRO A 77 2.32 9.42 0.15
N ALA A 78 3.56 9.00 -0.07
CA ALA A 78 4.02 7.66 0.20
C ALA A 78 4.92 7.64 1.44
N ARG A 79 4.76 6.61 2.28
CA ARG A 79 5.61 6.39 3.46
C ARG A 79 6.60 5.28 3.20
N GLU A 80 7.83 5.47 3.62
CA GLU A 80 8.83 4.40 3.56
C GLU A 80 8.80 3.53 4.81
N MET A 81 8.80 2.21 4.60
CA MET A 81 8.88 1.20 5.65
C MET A 81 9.79 0.05 5.21
N GLU A 82 10.42 -0.65 6.16
CA GLU A 82 11.20 -1.85 5.82
C GLU A 82 10.29 -2.95 5.24
N PHE A 83 10.77 -3.65 4.22
CA PHE A 83 10.03 -4.73 3.56
C PHE A 83 9.57 -5.81 4.55
N ARG A 84 10.38 -6.12 5.57
CA ARG A 84 10.00 -7.07 6.62
C ARG A 84 8.74 -6.61 7.35
N SER A 85 8.65 -5.33 7.71
CA SER A 85 7.51 -4.78 8.43
C SER A 85 6.26 -4.79 7.56
N LEU A 86 6.40 -4.43 6.28
CA LEU A 86 5.30 -4.48 5.30
C LEU A 86 4.81 -5.92 5.05
N SER A 87 5.73 -6.87 5.01
CA SER A 87 5.39 -8.29 4.85
C SER A 87 4.59 -8.81 6.05
N LEU A 88 5.01 -8.49 7.27
CA LEU A 88 4.26 -8.86 8.48
C LEU A 88 2.87 -8.21 8.53
N LEU A 89 2.76 -6.93 8.12
CA LEU A 89 1.48 -6.25 8.02
C LEU A 89 0.55 -6.93 7.00
N LEU A 90 1.09 -7.33 5.85
CA LEU A 90 0.36 -8.06 4.81
C LEU A 90 -0.14 -9.41 5.35
N GLU A 91 0.70 -10.15 6.06
CA GLU A 91 0.32 -11.44 6.66
C GLU A 91 -0.76 -11.31 7.73
N ASP A 92 -0.64 -10.35 8.64
CA ASP A 92 -1.68 -10.08 9.65
C ASP A 92 -2.99 -9.64 8.99
N SER A 93 -2.91 -8.79 7.97
CA SER A 93 -4.08 -8.31 7.23
C SER A 93 -4.77 -9.46 6.47
N ALA A 94 -4.01 -10.37 5.86
CA ALA A 94 -4.57 -11.51 5.14
C ALA A 94 -5.31 -12.52 6.04
N ASN A 95 -5.11 -12.47 7.36
CA ASN A 95 -5.90 -13.25 8.31
C ASN A 95 -7.25 -12.61 8.65
N LYS A 96 -7.39 -11.29 8.42
CA LYS A 96 -8.57 -10.50 8.82
C LYS A 96 -9.41 -10.05 7.62
N PHE A 97 -8.77 -9.84 6.48
CA PHE A 97 -9.34 -9.23 5.29
C PHE A 97 -8.89 -9.96 4.02
N THR A 98 -9.59 -9.71 2.91
CA THR A 98 -9.11 -10.12 1.60
C THR A 98 -8.04 -9.14 1.13
N VAL A 99 -6.83 -9.64 0.89
CA VAL A 99 -5.71 -8.90 0.32
C VAL A 99 -5.64 -9.18 -1.17
N LEU A 100 -5.68 -8.13 -1.98
CA LEU A 100 -5.47 -8.20 -3.41
C LEU A 100 -3.99 -7.94 -3.75
N VAL A 101 -3.39 -8.86 -4.50
CA VAL A 101 -2.02 -8.78 -4.99
C VAL A 101 -2.05 -8.69 -6.51
N PHE A 102 -1.56 -7.58 -7.07
CA PHE A 102 -1.27 -7.45 -8.48
C PHE A 102 0.19 -7.86 -8.71
N LYS A 103 0.41 -9.03 -9.31
CA LYS A 103 1.74 -9.52 -9.63
C LYS A 103 2.11 -9.03 -11.03
N THR A 104 3.19 -8.25 -11.11
CA THR A 104 3.62 -7.54 -12.33
C THR A 104 4.79 -8.23 -13.01
N ARG A 105 5.19 -7.72 -14.19
CA ARG A 105 6.42 -8.13 -14.87
C ARG A 105 7.69 -7.41 -14.37
N THR A 106 7.57 -6.44 -13.46
CA THR A 106 8.72 -5.70 -12.94
C THR A 106 9.69 -6.65 -12.24
N ALA A 107 10.94 -6.67 -12.70
CA ALA A 107 11.99 -7.55 -12.18
C ALA A 107 13.08 -6.75 -11.46
N LEU A 108 12.67 -5.90 -10.51
CA LEU A 108 13.57 -5.07 -9.69
C LEU A 108 13.36 -5.39 -8.20
N PRO A 109 14.45 -5.46 -7.42
CA PRO A 109 14.38 -5.82 -6.01
C PRO A 109 13.67 -4.72 -5.22
N TYR A 110 12.79 -5.13 -4.31
CA TYR A 110 12.03 -4.23 -3.44
C TYR A 110 11.19 -3.18 -4.19
N ALA A 111 10.85 -3.40 -5.45
CA ALA A 111 10.03 -2.46 -6.23
C ALA A 111 8.54 -2.45 -5.82
N GLY A 112 8.13 -3.40 -4.96
CA GLY A 112 6.74 -3.57 -4.56
C GLY A 112 6.13 -2.35 -3.86
N VAL A 113 4.87 -2.06 -4.18
CA VAL A 113 4.07 -0.98 -3.59
C VAL A 113 2.94 -1.57 -2.77
N PHE A 114 2.80 -1.09 -1.54
CA PHE A 114 1.76 -1.53 -0.61
C PHE A 114 0.73 -0.42 -0.47
N ILE A 115 -0.54 -0.79 -0.51
CA ILE A 115 -1.67 0.14 -0.44
C ILE A 115 -2.64 -0.41 0.58
N GLU A 116 -2.87 0.35 1.64
CA GLU A 116 -3.91 0.14 2.62
C GLU A 116 -5.06 1.13 2.33
N LEU A 117 -6.30 0.65 2.33
CA LEU A 117 -7.45 1.49 2.05
C LEU A 117 -8.03 1.99 3.38
N ASP A 118 -7.99 3.30 3.58
CA ASP A 118 -8.64 3.99 4.70
C ASP A 118 -9.98 4.61 4.25
N SER A 119 -10.80 5.08 5.18
CA SER A 119 -12.04 5.77 4.85
C SER A 119 -11.74 7.16 4.27
N ALA A 120 -12.31 7.49 3.10
CA ALA A 120 -12.17 8.84 2.53
C ALA A 120 -13.07 9.88 3.20
N TYR A 121 -14.18 9.45 3.82
CA TYR A 121 -15.19 10.35 4.39
C TYR A 121 -15.08 10.48 5.91
N TRP A 122 -14.17 9.75 6.55
CA TRP A 122 -14.00 9.74 7.99
C TRP A 122 -12.52 9.51 8.33
N ASP A 123 -11.80 10.60 8.58
CA ASP A 123 -10.36 10.53 8.84
C ASP A 123 -10.04 10.15 10.30
N ASN A 124 -8.76 9.84 10.53
CA ASN A 124 -8.26 9.42 11.83
C ASN A 124 -8.40 10.52 12.91
N GLU A 125 -8.43 11.79 12.52
CA GLU A 125 -8.63 12.91 13.44
C GLU A 125 -10.08 12.98 13.92
N SER A 126 -11.02 12.91 12.98
CA SER A 126 -12.46 12.84 13.24
C SER A 126 -12.81 11.65 14.13
N GLU A 127 -12.21 10.49 13.85
CA GLU A 127 -12.35 9.29 14.67
C GLU A 127 -11.82 9.50 16.09
N ARG A 128 -10.61 10.07 16.24
CA ARG A 128 -10.02 10.36 17.55
C ARG A 128 -10.92 11.28 18.37
N GLU A 129 -11.39 12.37 17.78
CA GLU A 129 -12.29 13.31 18.46
C GLU A 129 -13.60 12.63 18.90
N LEU A 130 -14.17 11.78 18.04
CA LEU A 130 -15.37 11.03 18.39
C LEU A 130 -15.13 10.11 19.60
N ARG A 131 -14.00 9.38 19.63
CA ARG A 131 -13.65 8.49 20.75
C ARG A 131 -13.51 9.27 22.06
N GLU A 132 -12.83 10.41 22.05
CA GLU A 132 -12.70 11.28 23.23
C GLU A 132 -14.06 11.76 23.74
N ARG A 133 -14.97 12.16 22.83
CA ARG A 133 -16.34 12.59 23.19
C ARG A 133 -17.15 11.45 23.80
N LEU A 134 -17.06 10.24 23.23
CA LEU A 134 -17.75 9.05 23.74
C LEU A 134 -17.25 8.65 25.13
N GLU A 135 -15.94 8.69 25.36
CA GLU A 135 -15.35 8.43 26.68
C GLU A 135 -15.80 9.45 27.72
N LYS A 136 -15.80 10.74 27.36
CA LYS A 136 -16.30 11.81 28.24
C LYS A 136 -17.76 11.59 28.60
N LYS A 137 -18.61 11.23 27.62
CA LYS A 137 -20.03 10.94 27.86
C LYS A 137 -20.21 9.73 28.79
N ARG A 138 -19.47 8.64 28.56
CA ARG A 138 -19.52 7.44 29.40
C ARG A 138 -19.16 7.74 30.86
N ARG A 139 -18.13 8.57 31.11
CA ARG A 139 -17.74 9.01 32.46
C ARG A 139 -18.86 9.79 33.17
N LEU A 140 -19.52 10.69 32.44
CA LEU A 140 -20.63 11.49 32.98
C LEU A 140 -21.88 10.65 33.29
N GLU A 141 -22.17 9.62 32.50
CA GLU A 141 -23.31 8.71 32.72
C GLU A 141 -23.05 7.69 33.85
N SER A 142 -21.80 7.55 34.28
CA SER A 142 -21.40 6.64 35.37
C SER A 142 -21.26 7.35 36.73
N THR A 143 -21.60 8.65 36.80
CA THR A 143 -21.55 9.49 38.01
C THR A 143 -22.97 9.89 38.41
#